data_AF-A0A8S3IZ58-F1
#
_entry.id   AF-A0A8S3IZ58-F1
#
_cell.length_a   1.000
_cell.length_b   1.000
_cell.length_c   1.000
_cell.angle_alpha   90.00
_cell.angle_beta   90.00
_cell.angle_gamma   90.00
#
_symmetry.space_group_name_H-M   'P 1'
#
loop_
_entity.id
_entity.type
_entity.pdbx_description
1 polymer ?
#
loop_
_entity_poly.entity_id
_entity_poly.type
_entity_poly.pdbx_seq_one_letter_code
_entity_poly.pdbx_strand_id
1 'polypeptide(L)'
;NNNSHNNTQTNSSFTDNSNLNNLSILKAQNAAKRCTSMSYLCRFNQRNRLIEVPTSSEYYSQQNGIAHEHLKQLIIQEFQIPKSSLIIQIWNEQYQEYIDIESYKKLPFEGRLQVLM
;
A
#
# COMPACT_ATOMS: atom_id res chain seq x y z
N ASN A 1 57.11 -16.69 24.78
CA ASN A 1 56.87 -16.37 23.35
C ASN A 1 56.03 -17.46 22.72
N ASN A 2 54.87 -17.05 22.22
CA ASN A 2 53.75 -17.87 21.73
C ASN A 2 54.07 -18.67 20.45
N ASN A 3 53.55 -19.90 20.34
CA ASN A 3 52.47 -20.27 19.41
C ASN A 3 52.34 -21.81 19.33
N SER A 4 51.25 -22.37 19.85
CA SER A 4 50.86 -23.77 19.61
C SER A 4 49.52 -23.82 18.88
N HIS A 5 49.61 -24.24 17.62
CA HIS A 5 48.55 -24.88 16.86
C HIS A 5 48.28 -26.28 17.45
N ASN A 6 47.01 -26.63 17.67
CA ASN A 6 46.27 -27.60 16.84
C ASN A 6 45.02 -28.13 17.57
N ASN A 7 43.90 -28.00 16.86
CA ASN A 7 42.59 -28.53 17.20
C ASN A 7 42.61 -30.07 17.21
N THR A 8 42.03 -30.63 18.26
CA THR A 8 41.71 -32.05 18.42
C THR A 8 40.24 -32.29 18.06
N GLN A 9 39.98 -33.38 17.33
CA GLN A 9 38.79 -34.26 17.41
C GLN A 9 37.44 -33.70 16.88
N THR A 10 36.52 -34.43 16.25
CA THR A 10 36.39 -35.85 15.85
C THR A 10 35.19 -35.96 14.89
N ASN A 11 35.23 -36.96 14.02
CA ASN A 11 34.15 -37.41 13.14
C ASN A 11 32.81 -37.64 13.86
N SER A 12 31.71 -37.19 13.25
CA SER A 12 30.45 -37.94 13.24
C SER A 12 29.80 -37.84 11.86
N SER A 13 29.60 -39.01 11.27
CA SER A 13 28.91 -39.22 10.00
C SER A 13 27.40 -39.16 10.18
N PHE A 14 26.72 -38.35 9.38
CA PHE A 14 25.35 -38.63 8.94
C PHE A 14 25.33 -38.53 7.42
N THR A 15 25.22 -39.69 6.78
CA THR A 15 24.72 -39.80 5.40
C THR A 15 23.22 -39.57 5.43
N ASP A 16 22.72 -38.60 4.67
CA ASP A 16 21.36 -38.67 4.17
C ASP A 16 21.26 -38.11 2.75
N ASN A 17 20.47 -38.81 1.95
CA ASN A 17 20.49 -38.82 0.50
C ASN A 17 20.08 -37.49 -0.13
N SER A 18 20.92 -36.95 -1.01
CA SER A 18 20.59 -35.85 -1.91
C SER A 18 19.65 -36.32 -3.03
N ASN A 19 18.38 -36.53 -2.68
CA ASN A 19 17.31 -36.75 -3.65
C ASN A 19 16.90 -35.41 -4.27
N LEU A 20 17.76 -34.91 -5.17
CA LEU A 20 17.62 -33.66 -5.92
C LEU A 20 16.69 -33.82 -7.13
N ASN A 21 15.52 -34.42 -6.94
CA ASN A 21 14.52 -34.54 -8.01
C ASN A 21 13.14 -34.11 -7.52
N ASN A 22 12.64 -33.06 -8.17
CA ASN A 22 11.24 -32.59 -8.15
C ASN A 22 10.75 -31.79 -6.94
N LEU A 23 11.56 -30.86 -6.42
CA LEU A 23 10.97 -29.60 -5.98
C LEU A 23 10.58 -28.84 -7.26
N SER A 24 9.43 -29.21 -7.80
CA SER A 24 8.77 -28.51 -8.88
C SER A 24 8.68 -27.05 -8.48
N ILE A 25 9.64 -26.29 -9.03
CA ILE A 25 9.43 -24.98 -9.59
C ILE A 25 8.61 -24.15 -8.62
N LEU A 26 9.34 -23.57 -7.66
CA LEU A 26 9.34 -22.14 -7.34
C LEU A 26 8.75 -21.30 -8.49
N LYS A 27 7.45 -21.46 -8.76
CA LYS A 27 6.65 -20.37 -9.27
C LYS A 27 6.53 -19.47 -8.07
N ALA A 28 7.52 -18.60 -7.91
CA ALA A 28 7.26 -17.23 -7.53
C ALA A 28 6.28 -16.67 -8.58
N GLN A 29 5.02 -17.15 -8.55
CA GLN A 29 3.92 -16.41 -9.10
C GLN A 29 3.94 -15.15 -8.28
N ASN A 30 4.25 -14.05 -8.96
CA ASN A 30 4.08 -12.69 -8.52
C ASN A 30 2.72 -12.54 -7.82
N ALA A 31 2.65 -12.87 -6.53
CA ALA A 31 1.65 -12.35 -5.62
C ALA A 31 2.08 -10.89 -5.37
N ALA A 32 2.03 -10.08 -6.43
CA ALA A 32 1.68 -8.68 -6.26
C ALA A 32 0.42 -8.73 -5.41
N LYS A 33 0.55 -8.37 -4.12
CA LYS A 33 -0.57 -8.33 -3.18
C LYS A 33 -1.72 -7.70 -3.94
N ARG A 34 -2.74 -8.49 -4.28
CA ARG A 34 -3.94 -7.97 -4.95
C ARG A 34 -4.43 -6.86 -4.03
N CYS A 35 -4.30 -5.63 -4.48
CA CYS A 35 -4.59 -4.49 -3.63
C CYS A 35 -6.11 -4.55 -3.37
N THR A 36 -6.49 -4.88 -2.14
CA THR A 36 -7.86 -5.26 -1.79
C THR A 36 -8.78 -4.06 -1.60
N SER A 37 -8.20 -2.88 -1.46
CA SER A 37 -8.87 -1.61 -1.22
C SER A 37 -7.99 -0.44 -1.65
N MET A 38 -8.60 0.65 -2.12
CA MET A 38 -7.92 1.94 -2.20
C MET A 38 -8.02 2.64 -0.84
N SER A 39 -6.93 3.23 -0.36
CA SER A 39 -6.88 3.78 1.01
C SER A 39 -6.31 5.20 1.02
N TYR A 40 -7.06 6.15 1.59
CA TYR A 40 -6.68 7.56 1.63
C TYR A 40 -6.62 8.06 3.07
N LEU A 41 -5.46 8.55 3.49
CA LEU A 41 -5.30 9.24 4.76
C LEU A 41 -5.68 10.71 4.58
N CYS A 42 -6.90 11.06 4.99
CA CYS A 42 -7.46 12.39 4.83
C CYS A 42 -7.22 13.25 6.06
N ARG A 43 -6.71 14.46 5.86
CA ARG A 43 -6.54 15.48 6.90
C ARG A 43 -7.50 16.65 6.68
N PHE A 44 -8.28 16.97 7.70
CA PHE A 44 -9.21 18.10 7.70
C PHE A 44 -9.27 18.73 9.10
N ASN A 45 -9.07 20.05 9.22
CA ASN A 45 -9.07 20.77 10.51
C ASN A 45 -8.25 20.07 11.61
N GLN A 46 -7.02 19.65 11.27
CA GLN A 46 -6.10 18.89 12.13
C GLN A 46 -6.56 17.48 12.55
N ARG A 47 -7.71 17.01 12.07
CA ARG A 47 -8.19 15.64 12.25
C ARG A 47 -7.74 14.78 11.09
N ASN A 48 -7.27 13.57 11.38
CA ASN A 48 -6.96 12.57 10.38
C ASN A 48 -8.03 11.48 10.38
N ARG A 49 -8.48 11.07 9.20
CA ARG A 49 -9.36 9.91 8.99
C ARG A 49 -8.78 9.06 7.88
N LEU A 50 -8.81 7.74 8.07
CA LEU A 50 -8.51 6.81 7.01
C LEU A 50 -9.82 6.48 6.29
N ILE A 51 -9.86 6.70 4.98
CA ILE A 51 -10.97 6.31 4.12
C ILE A 51 -10.51 5.13 3.29
N GLU A 52 -11.20 4.00 3.43
CA GLU A 52 -10.91 2.79 2.67
C GLU A 52 -12.06 2.47 1.73
N VAL A 53 -11.74 2.18 0.49
CA VAL A 53 -12.69 1.81 -0.56
C VAL A 53 -12.34 0.38 -0.99
N PRO A 54 -12.99 -0.63 -0.40
CA PRO A 54 -12.78 -2.02 -0.80
C PRO A 54 -13.06 -2.22 -2.28
N THR A 55 -12.33 -3.15 -2.91
CA THR A 55 -12.56 -3.56 -4.30
C THR A 55 -13.95 -4.19 -4.54
N SER A 56 -14.62 -4.62 -3.46
CA SER A 56 -16.01 -5.08 -3.46
C SER A 56 -17.05 -3.97 -3.30
N SER A 57 -16.63 -2.73 -3.09
CA SER A 57 -17.52 -1.58 -2.91
C SER A 57 -18.17 -1.17 -4.23
N GLU A 58 -19.41 -0.64 -4.15
CA GLU A 58 -20.11 -0.03 -5.29
C GLU A 58 -19.37 1.18 -5.88
N TYR A 59 -18.55 1.86 -5.08
CA TYR A 59 -17.76 3.01 -5.52
C TYR A 59 -16.49 2.64 -6.29
N TYR A 60 -16.13 1.35 -6.33
CA TYR A 60 -14.90 0.86 -6.96
C TYR A 60 -15.17 0.31 -8.37
N SER A 61 -14.51 0.89 -9.37
CA SER A 61 -14.46 0.38 -10.74
C SER A 61 -13.15 -0.35 -11.01
N GLN A 62 -13.19 -1.50 -11.67
CA GLN A 62 -11.98 -2.24 -12.05
C GLN A 62 -11.05 -1.44 -12.99
N GLN A 63 -11.59 -0.53 -13.78
CA GLN A 63 -10.81 0.24 -14.77
C GLN A 63 -10.06 1.40 -14.09
N ASN A 64 -10.76 2.17 -13.25
CA ASN A 64 -10.30 3.47 -12.76
C ASN A 64 -10.21 3.57 -11.24
N GLY A 65 -10.61 2.55 -10.49
CA GLY A 65 -10.73 2.62 -9.04
C GLY A 65 -11.94 3.45 -8.64
N ILE A 66 -11.79 4.30 -7.62
CA ILE A 66 -12.81 5.27 -7.22
C ILE A 66 -12.78 6.54 -8.08
N ALA A 67 -13.96 7.07 -8.41
CA ALA A 67 -14.10 8.36 -9.09
C ALA A 67 -13.98 9.54 -8.11
N HIS A 68 -13.52 10.71 -8.59
CA HIS A 68 -13.36 11.92 -7.79
C HIS A 68 -14.63 12.31 -7.02
N GLU A 69 -15.79 12.29 -7.68
CA GLU A 69 -17.08 12.63 -7.06
C GLU A 69 -17.46 11.70 -5.91
N HIS A 70 -17.22 10.39 -6.07
CA HIS A 70 -17.51 9.41 -5.02
C HIS A 70 -16.55 9.58 -3.83
N LEU A 71 -15.27 9.83 -4.08
CA LEU A 71 -14.31 10.11 -3.01
C LEU A 71 -14.70 11.39 -2.24
N LYS A 72 -15.15 12.42 -2.94
CA LYS A 72 -15.65 13.67 -2.34
C LYS A 72 -16.88 13.41 -1.46
N GLN A 73 -17.83 12.60 -1.92
CA GLN A 73 -19.01 12.20 -1.14
C GLN A 73 -18.62 11.43 0.14
N LEU A 74 -17.68 10.48 0.03
CA LEU A 74 -17.17 9.73 1.20
C LEU A 74 -16.49 10.67 2.21
N ILE A 75 -15.68 11.62 1.75
CA ILE A 75 -15.04 12.61 2.62
C ILE A 75 -16.08 13.48 3.35
N ILE A 76 -17.10 13.95 2.63
CA ILE A 76 -18.21 14.73 3.22
C ILE A 76 -18.90 13.92 4.33
N GLN A 77 -19.19 12.64 4.07
CA GLN A 77 -19.84 11.76 5.02
C GLN A 77 -18.95 11.49 6.26
N GLU A 78 -17.69 11.13 6.05
CA GLU A 78 -16.74 10.78 7.12
C GLU A 78 -16.41 11.94 8.07
N PHE A 79 -16.31 13.16 7.51
CA PHE A 79 -16.02 14.35 8.30
C PHE A 79 -17.27 15.15 8.71
N GLN A 80 -18.47 14.71 8.31
CA GLN A 80 -19.75 15.41 8.54
C GLN A 80 -19.69 16.87 8.09
N ILE A 81 -19.06 17.11 6.94
CA ILE A 81 -18.88 18.45 6.39
C ILE A 81 -20.24 18.86 5.78
N PRO A 82 -20.73 20.10 5.99
CA PRO A 82 -21.84 20.61 5.20
C PRO A 82 -21.53 20.46 3.71
N LYS A 83 -22.56 20.23 2.87
CA LYS A 83 -22.40 20.18 1.41
C LYS A 83 -22.02 21.57 0.88
N SER A 84 -20.78 21.97 1.10
CA SER A 84 -20.13 23.19 0.63
C SER A 84 -19.05 22.83 -0.39
N SER A 85 -18.52 23.85 -1.07
CA SER A 85 -17.38 23.69 -1.97
C SER A 85 -16.18 23.22 -1.16
N LEU A 86 -15.75 21.98 -1.40
CA LEU A 86 -14.53 21.41 -0.84
C LEU A 86 -13.46 21.37 -1.91
N ILE A 87 -12.25 21.76 -1.53
CA ILE A 87 -11.04 21.51 -2.32
C ILE A 87 -10.35 20.31 -1.68
N ILE A 88 -10.07 19.30 -2.50
CA ILE A 88 -9.35 18.10 -2.07
C ILE A 88 -8.02 18.12 -2.79
N GLN A 89 -6.94 18.13 -2.02
CA GLN A 89 -5.59 18.06 -2.55
C GLN A 89 -4.95 16.74 -2.16
N ILE A 90 -4.10 16.20 -3.01
CA ILE A 90 -3.32 14.99 -2.75
C ILE A 90 -1.84 15.33 -2.69
N TRP A 91 -1.15 14.76 -1.72
CA TRP A 91 0.29 14.89 -1.60
C TRP A 91 0.98 14.20 -2.77
N ASN A 92 1.75 14.96 -3.53
CA ASN A 92 2.59 14.47 -4.59
C ASN A 92 4.02 14.30 -4.09
N GLU A 93 4.48 13.05 -3.97
CA GLU A 93 5.84 12.76 -3.48
C GLU A 93 6.95 13.26 -4.41
N GLN A 94 6.71 13.35 -5.71
CA GLN A 94 7.72 13.78 -6.68
C GLN A 94 8.01 15.28 -6.54
N TYR A 95 6.95 16.08 -6.36
CA TYR A 95 7.07 17.54 -6.24
C TYR A 95 7.11 18.03 -4.78
N GLN A 96 6.90 17.13 -3.81
CA GLN A 96 6.84 17.44 -2.38
C GLN A 96 5.82 18.55 -2.07
N GLU A 97 4.66 18.48 -2.72
CA GLU A 97 3.60 19.48 -2.58
C GLU A 97 2.20 18.84 -2.63
N TYR A 98 1.20 19.58 -2.13
CA TYR A 98 -0.20 19.23 -2.31
C TYR A 98 -0.71 19.82 -3.62
N ILE A 99 -1.25 18.97 -4.49
CA ILE A 99 -1.87 19.39 -5.75
C ILE A 99 -3.34 19.02 -5.77
N ASP A 100 -4.14 19.78 -6.52
CA ASP A 100 -5.57 19.51 -6.65
C ASP A 100 -5.78 18.09 -7.18
N ILE A 101 -6.64 17.34 -6.51
CA ILE A 101 -6.95 15.96 -6.85
C ILE A 101 -7.56 15.86 -8.26
N GLU A 102 -8.28 16.90 -8.72
CA GLU A 102 -8.87 16.97 -10.07
C GLU A 102 -7.80 17.01 -11.18
N SER A 103 -6.54 17.30 -10.83
CA SER A 103 -5.41 17.23 -11.77
C SER A 103 -5.08 15.80 -12.20
N TYR A 104 -5.54 14.79 -11.46
CA TYR A 104 -5.30 13.38 -11.75
C TYR A 104 -6.38 12.81 -12.67
N LYS A 105 -5.99 12.28 -13.82
CA LYS A 105 -6.91 11.48 -14.66
C LYS A 105 -7.35 10.18 -13.97
N LYS A 106 -6.45 9.60 -13.16
CA LYS A 106 -6.67 8.40 -12.38
C LYS A 106 -6.05 8.58 -11.01
N LEU A 107 -6.83 8.30 -9.98
CA LEU A 107 -6.37 8.42 -8.60
C LEU A 107 -5.40 7.29 -8.25
N PRO A 108 -4.35 7.59 -7.46
CA PRO A 108 -3.47 6.55 -6.94
C PRO A 108 -4.24 5.64 -5.98
N PHE A 109 -3.78 4.40 -5.85
CA PHE A 109 -4.43 3.42 -4.98
C PHE A 109 -4.33 3.78 -3.49
N GLU A 110 -3.29 4.51 -3.13
CA GLU A 110 -3.10 5.07 -1.81
C GLU A 110 -2.68 6.54 -1.91
N GLY A 111 -3.03 7.35 -0.92
CA GLY A 111 -2.68 8.76 -0.94
C GLY A 111 -2.90 9.46 0.39
N ARG A 112 -2.13 10.53 0.61
CA ARG A 112 -2.34 11.49 1.70
C ARG A 112 -3.14 12.65 1.14
N LEU A 113 -4.34 12.88 1.68
CA LEU A 113 -5.23 13.94 1.22
C LEU A 113 -5.26 15.09 2.24
N GLN A 114 -5.25 16.31 1.74
CA GLN A 114 -5.58 17.52 2.49
C GLN A 114 -6.92 18.04 1.99
N VAL A 115 -7.88 18.17 2.90
CA VAL A 115 -9.22 18.70 2.61
C VAL A 115 -9.28 20.13 3.12
N LEU A 116 -9.73 21.05 2.27
CA LEU A 116 -9.86 22.48 2.53
C LEU A 116 -11.32 22.92 2.27
N MET A 117 -11.78 23.90 3.05
CA MET A 117 -13.10 24.57 2.92
C MET A 117 -12.90 26.05 2.69
#